data_AF-F5H2L1-F1
#
_entry.id   AF-F5H2L1-F1
#
_cell.length_a   1.000
_cell.length_b   1.000
_cell.length_c   1.000
_cell.angle_alpha   90.00
_cell.angle_beta   90.00
_cell.angle_gamma   90.00
#
_symmetry.space_group_name_H-M   'P 1'
#
loop_
_entity.id
_entity.type
_entity.pdbx_description
1 polymer ?
#
loop_
_entity_poly.entity_id
_entity_poly.type
_entity_poly.pdbx_seq_one_letter_code
_entity_poly.pdbx_strand_id
1 'polypeptide(L)'
;MFRSDRMWSCHWKWKPSPLLFLFALYIMCVPHSVWGCANCRVVLSNPSGTFTSPCYPNDYPNSQACMWTLRAPTGYIIQITFNDFDIEEAPNCIYDSLSLDNGESQTKFCGATAKGLSFNSSANEMHVSFSSDFSIQKKGFNASYIRVAVSLRNQKVILPQTSDAYQVSVAKSISIPELSAFTLCFEATKVGHEDSDWTAFSYSNASFTQLLSFGKAKSGYFLSISDSKCLLNNALPVKEK
;
A
#
# COMPACT_ATOMS: atom_id res chain seq x y z
N MET A 1 46.81 -13.39 -40.39
CA MET A 1 48.19 -12.86 -40.33
C MET A 1 48.33 -11.89 -41.49
N PHE A 2 48.77 -10.67 -41.18
CA PHE A 2 49.05 -9.46 -41.97
C PHE A 2 49.23 -9.59 -43.50
N ARG A 3 49.04 -8.60 -44.38
CA ARG A 3 48.51 -7.22 -44.45
C ARG A 3 49.14 -6.65 -45.74
N SER A 4 48.45 -5.74 -46.46
CA SER A 4 49.02 -4.68 -47.33
C SER A 4 49.67 -5.12 -48.66
N ASP A 5 49.60 -4.38 -49.78
CA ASP A 5 49.08 -3.04 -50.08
C ASP A 5 49.05 -2.78 -51.61
N ARG A 6 48.12 -1.89 -52.02
CA ARG A 6 48.15 -0.87 -53.12
C ARG A 6 48.28 -1.29 -54.59
N MET A 7 47.26 -1.08 -55.43
CA MET A 7 46.72 0.18 -56.03
C MET A 7 47.57 0.74 -57.19
N TRP A 8 47.02 0.75 -58.42
CA TRP A 8 47.01 1.84 -59.43
C TRP A 8 45.82 1.56 -60.39
N SER A 9 44.73 2.34 -60.33
CA SER A 9 44.40 3.54 -61.15
C SER A 9 43.70 3.22 -62.48
N CYS A 10 42.42 3.61 -62.59
CA CYS A 10 41.71 3.82 -63.85
C CYS A 10 40.89 5.11 -63.77
N HIS A 11 41.25 6.06 -64.65
CA HIS A 11 40.55 7.30 -64.93
C HIS A 11 39.27 7.04 -65.73
N TRP A 12 38.11 7.49 -65.23
CA TRP A 12 36.98 7.84 -66.11
C TRP A 12 36.34 9.14 -65.63
N LYS A 13 36.42 10.15 -66.51
CA LYS A 13 35.80 11.47 -66.39
C LYS A 13 34.28 11.34 -66.57
N TRP A 14 33.51 11.90 -65.65
CA TRP A 14 32.10 12.26 -65.89
C TRP A 14 31.78 13.61 -65.26
N LYS A 15 31.29 14.54 -66.09
CA LYS A 15 30.46 15.72 -65.76
C LYS A 15 29.74 16.13 -67.05
N PRO A 16 28.61 16.85 -67.00
CA PRO A 16 27.51 16.83 -66.02
C PRO A 16 26.13 16.80 -66.73
N SER A 17 25.04 16.47 -66.02
CA SER A 17 23.77 17.16 -66.28
C SER A 17 22.87 17.17 -65.02
N PRO A 18 22.04 18.20 -64.82
CA PRO A 18 21.45 18.51 -63.53
C PRO A 18 19.94 18.25 -63.55
N LEU A 19 19.49 17.20 -62.86
CA LEU A 19 18.08 17.04 -62.52
C LEU A 19 17.99 16.63 -61.05
N LEU A 20 17.94 17.68 -60.24
CA LEU A 20 17.18 17.79 -58.98
C LEU A 20 17.37 16.63 -58.00
N PHE A 21 18.36 16.84 -57.14
CA PHE A 21 18.38 16.36 -55.76
C PHE A 21 17.04 16.63 -55.06
N LEU A 22 16.21 15.60 -54.92
CA LEU A 22 15.19 15.52 -53.87
C LEU A 22 15.28 14.14 -53.19
N PHE A 23 16.47 13.83 -52.69
CA PHE A 23 16.61 12.98 -51.50
C PHE A 23 16.21 13.82 -50.28
N ALA A 24 14.92 14.09 -50.13
CA ALA A 24 14.39 14.39 -48.80
C ALA A 24 14.08 13.03 -48.18
N LEU A 25 15.10 12.48 -47.52
CA LEU A 25 14.92 11.50 -46.47
C LEU A 25 13.91 12.12 -45.49
N TYR A 26 12.62 11.78 -45.63
CA TYR A 26 11.66 11.99 -44.56
C TYR A 26 11.93 10.91 -43.51
N ILE A 27 13.15 10.93 -42.96
CA ILE A 27 13.31 10.61 -41.56
C ILE A 27 12.51 11.71 -40.90
N MET A 28 11.26 11.38 -40.58
CA MET A 28 10.66 11.92 -39.38
C MET A 28 11.72 11.74 -38.32
N CYS A 29 12.46 12.81 -38.02
CA CYS A 29 12.86 13.05 -36.66
C CYS A 29 11.53 13.08 -35.90
N VAL A 30 11.03 11.89 -35.53
CA VAL A 30 10.29 11.76 -34.29
C VAL A 30 11.25 12.37 -33.30
N PRO A 31 10.96 13.56 -32.75
CA PRO A 31 11.91 14.24 -31.92
C PRO A 31 12.29 13.26 -30.82
N HIS A 32 13.58 12.89 -30.76
CA HIS A 32 14.15 12.31 -29.58
C HIS A 32 14.18 13.40 -28.50
N SER A 33 13.00 13.77 -28.01
CA SER A 33 12.81 14.32 -26.69
C SER A 33 12.15 13.25 -25.83
N VAL A 34 12.75 12.06 -25.78
CA VAL A 34 12.64 11.20 -24.60
C VAL A 34 13.63 11.76 -23.58
N TRP A 35 13.35 12.98 -23.11
CA TRP A 35 13.62 13.28 -21.71
C TRP A 35 12.60 12.42 -20.97
N GLY A 36 13.05 11.27 -20.47
CA GLY A 36 12.20 10.23 -19.91
C GLY A 36 11.47 10.71 -18.66
N CYS A 37 10.39 11.46 -18.84
CA CYS A 37 9.47 11.77 -17.77
C CYS A 37 8.78 10.47 -17.37
N ALA A 38 8.77 10.21 -16.06
CA ALA A 38 8.33 8.93 -15.51
C ALA A 38 6.94 8.52 -16.02
N ASN A 39 6.77 7.23 -16.33
CA ASN A 39 5.44 6.66 -16.54
C ASN A 39 4.63 6.88 -15.26
N CYS A 40 3.49 7.56 -15.39
CA CYS A 40 2.67 7.98 -14.27
C CYS A 40 1.38 7.15 -14.13
N ARG A 41 1.26 6.03 -14.86
CA ARG A 41 0.22 5.02 -14.64
C ARG A 41 0.83 3.78 -14.00
N VAL A 42 0.83 3.73 -12.67
CA VAL A 42 1.61 2.74 -11.90
C VAL A 42 0.80 2.18 -10.73
N VAL A 43 0.98 0.89 -10.46
CA VAL A 43 0.51 0.25 -9.23
C VAL A 43 1.67 0.17 -8.24
N LEU A 44 1.49 0.75 -7.06
CA LEU A 44 2.50 0.86 -6.02
C LEU A 44 2.15 -0.10 -4.88
N SER A 45 2.93 -1.17 -4.75
CA SER A 45 2.68 -2.26 -3.80
C SER A 45 3.89 -2.57 -2.90
N ASN A 46 4.77 -1.59 -2.69
CA ASN A 46 5.81 -1.70 -1.67
C ASN A 46 5.29 -1.24 -0.30
N PRO A 47 5.89 -1.66 0.83
CA PRO A 47 5.50 -1.19 2.16
C PRO A 47 5.62 0.32 2.35
N SER A 48 6.53 0.94 1.63
CA SER A 48 6.71 2.37 1.53
C SER A 48 7.31 2.73 0.17
N GLY A 49 7.25 4.00 -0.19
CA GLY A 49 7.91 4.51 -1.37
C GLY A 49 7.59 5.97 -1.62
N THR A 50 8.06 6.45 -2.77
CA THR A 50 7.80 7.79 -3.26
C THR A 50 7.32 7.76 -4.71
N PHE A 51 6.57 8.78 -5.10
CA PHE A 51 6.21 9.02 -6.49
C PHE A 51 6.03 10.53 -6.71
N THR A 52 6.21 10.94 -7.96
CA THR A 52 6.21 12.35 -8.33
C THR A 52 5.34 12.60 -9.56
N SER A 53 4.99 13.86 -9.79
CA SER A 53 4.49 14.28 -11.11
C SER A 53 5.52 13.97 -12.20
N PRO A 54 5.09 13.81 -13.46
CA PRO A 54 6.02 13.67 -14.58
C PRO A 54 7.02 14.83 -14.62
N CYS A 55 8.27 14.51 -14.96
CA CYS A 55 9.38 15.47 -15.08
C CYS A 55 9.83 16.20 -13.80
N TYR A 56 9.21 15.95 -12.63
CA TYR A 56 9.63 16.50 -11.34
C TYR A 56 11.14 16.28 -11.11
N PRO A 57 11.91 17.29 -10.65
CA PRO A 57 11.46 18.57 -10.08
C PRO A 57 11.23 19.69 -11.09
N ASN A 58 11.30 19.42 -12.39
CA ASN A 58 10.87 20.38 -13.41
C ASN A 58 9.34 20.38 -13.52
N ASP A 59 8.83 21.39 -14.23
CA ASP A 59 7.39 21.54 -14.43
C ASP A 59 6.78 20.33 -15.13
N TYR A 60 5.58 19.93 -14.70
CA TYR A 60 4.85 18.84 -15.34
C TYR A 60 4.43 19.25 -16.77
N PRO A 61 4.34 18.33 -17.74
CA PRO A 61 3.84 18.67 -19.07
C PRO A 61 2.33 18.99 -19.06
N ASN A 62 1.85 19.60 -20.14
CA ASN A 62 0.42 19.75 -20.39
C ASN A 62 -0.25 18.43 -20.74
N SER A 63 -1.57 18.42 -20.62
CA SER A 63 -2.47 17.36 -21.09
C SER A 63 -2.11 15.99 -20.51
N GLN A 64 -1.70 15.97 -19.24
CA GLN A 64 -1.37 14.74 -18.53
C GLN A 64 -2.63 14.08 -18.01
N ALA A 65 -2.61 12.74 -17.98
CA ALA A 65 -3.66 11.92 -17.39
C ALA A 65 -2.99 10.76 -16.63
N CYS A 66 -2.56 11.07 -15.42
CA CYS A 66 -1.76 10.20 -14.57
C CYS A 66 -2.62 9.51 -13.51
N MET A 67 -2.22 8.30 -13.11
CA MET A 67 -2.93 7.51 -12.11
C MET A 67 -1.96 6.60 -11.34
N TRP A 68 -1.87 6.82 -10.03
CA TRP A 68 -1.18 5.92 -9.11
C TRP A 68 -2.20 5.15 -8.29
N THR A 69 -2.09 3.83 -8.28
CA THR A 69 -2.90 2.95 -7.44
C THR A 69 -2.02 2.37 -6.35
N LEU A 70 -2.21 2.83 -5.12
CA LEU A 70 -1.47 2.35 -3.98
C LEU A 70 -2.23 1.16 -3.38
N ARG A 71 -1.55 0.03 -3.21
CA ARG A 71 -2.14 -1.21 -2.67
C ARG A 71 -1.37 -1.71 -1.46
N ALA A 72 -2.12 -2.10 -0.44
CA ALA A 72 -1.64 -2.75 0.76
C ALA A 72 -2.33 -4.12 0.95
N PRO A 73 -1.68 -5.06 1.67
CA PRO A 73 -2.35 -6.28 2.12
C PRO A 73 -3.51 -5.95 3.07
N THR A 74 -4.45 -6.88 3.22
CA THR A 74 -5.51 -6.81 4.23
C THR A 74 -4.92 -6.61 5.63
N GLY A 75 -5.56 -5.77 6.43
CA GLY A 75 -5.07 -5.39 7.77
C GLY A 75 -4.16 -4.17 7.78
N TYR A 76 -3.90 -3.56 6.62
CA TYR A 76 -3.17 -2.30 6.49
C TYR A 76 -4.03 -1.25 5.78
N ILE A 77 -3.83 0.01 6.17
CA ILE A 77 -4.24 1.18 5.40
C ILE A 77 -2.99 1.84 4.80
N ILE A 78 -3.20 2.83 3.95
CA ILE A 78 -2.15 3.60 3.28
C ILE A 78 -2.20 5.02 3.82
N GLN A 79 -1.05 5.52 4.25
CA GLN A 79 -0.85 6.93 4.57
C GLN A 79 0.03 7.54 3.49
N ILE A 80 -0.46 8.60 2.85
CA ILE A 80 0.29 9.42 1.89
C ILE A 80 0.64 10.77 2.51
N THR A 81 1.80 11.31 2.18
CA THR A 81 2.26 12.65 2.55
C THR A 81 2.78 13.37 1.31
N PHE A 82 2.27 14.58 1.05
CA PHE A 82 2.76 15.43 -0.04
C PHE A 82 3.89 16.32 0.47
N ASN A 83 5.13 15.90 0.23
CA ASN A 83 6.35 16.60 0.69
C ASN A 83 6.58 17.91 -0.06
N ASP A 84 6.19 17.95 -1.34
CA ASP A 84 6.11 19.18 -2.13
C ASP A 84 4.86 19.11 -3.02
N PHE A 85 4.24 20.26 -3.24
CA PHE A 85 3.00 20.37 -4.00
C PHE A 85 2.81 21.80 -4.51
N ASP A 86 2.80 21.96 -5.82
CA ASP A 86 2.54 23.20 -6.56
C ASP A 86 1.94 22.83 -7.92
N ILE A 87 0.62 23.00 -8.04
CA ILE A 87 -0.18 22.75 -9.25
C ILE A 87 -0.87 24.06 -9.61
N GLU A 88 -1.21 24.31 -10.88
CA GLU A 88 -1.93 25.53 -11.28
C GLU A 88 -3.18 25.75 -10.40
N GLU A 89 -3.31 26.96 -9.84
CA GLU A 89 -4.41 27.31 -8.96
C GLU A 89 -5.61 27.82 -9.77
N ALA A 90 -6.79 27.27 -9.49
CA ALA A 90 -8.05 27.73 -10.04
C ALA A 90 -9.20 27.47 -9.05
N PRO A 91 -10.28 28.27 -9.08
CA PRO A 91 -11.48 27.97 -8.31
C PRO A 91 -11.98 26.56 -8.60
N ASN A 92 -12.18 25.75 -7.55
CA ASN A 92 -12.56 24.33 -7.63
C ASN A 92 -11.60 23.42 -8.43
N CYS A 93 -10.36 23.86 -8.66
CA CYS A 93 -9.33 23.12 -9.39
C CYS A 93 -9.82 22.65 -10.77
N ILE A 94 -10.39 23.58 -11.55
CA ILE A 94 -11.00 23.30 -12.85
C ILE A 94 -10.00 23.17 -14.01
N TYR A 95 -8.78 23.71 -13.87
CA TYR A 95 -7.70 23.57 -14.86
C TYR A 95 -6.90 22.30 -14.53
N ASP A 96 -5.86 22.45 -13.71
CA ASP A 96 -5.08 21.35 -13.21
C ASP A 96 -5.61 20.87 -11.84
N SER A 97 -5.58 19.55 -11.62
CA SER A 97 -5.98 19.00 -10.33
C SER A 97 -5.33 17.67 -10.02
N LEU A 98 -5.05 17.46 -8.74
CA LEU A 98 -4.80 16.16 -8.16
C LEU A 98 -6.04 15.73 -7.36
N SER A 99 -6.63 14.60 -7.75
CA SER A 99 -7.69 13.93 -7.01
C SER A 99 -7.12 12.80 -6.16
N LEU A 100 -7.45 12.80 -4.87
CA LEU A 100 -7.17 11.71 -3.95
C LEU A 100 -8.48 11.01 -3.60
N ASP A 101 -8.63 9.76 -4.01
CA ASP A 101 -9.71 8.88 -3.58
C ASP A 101 -9.17 7.94 -2.48
N ASN A 102 -9.69 8.13 -1.28
CA ASN A 102 -9.26 7.39 -0.11
C ASN A 102 -10.12 6.13 0.16
N GLY A 103 -11.09 5.82 -0.70
CA GLY A 103 -12.04 4.70 -0.59
C GLY A 103 -13.37 5.05 0.08
N GLU A 104 -13.49 6.23 0.70
CA GLU A 104 -14.76 6.75 1.26
C GLU A 104 -15.17 8.08 0.61
N SER A 105 -14.18 8.89 0.25
CA SER A 105 -14.36 10.21 -0.32
C SER A 105 -13.28 10.51 -1.34
N GLN A 106 -13.61 11.39 -2.28
CA GLN A 106 -12.67 11.93 -3.25
C GLN A 106 -12.48 13.43 -2.99
N THR A 107 -11.23 13.85 -2.77
CA THR A 107 -10.87 15.26 -2.55
C THR A 107 -9.96 15.74 -3.67
N LYS A 108 -10.17 16.97 -4.15
CA LYS A 108 -9.36 17.62 -5.19
C LYS A 108 -8.45 18.68 -4.59
N PHE A 109 -7.24 18.77 -5.12
CA PHE A 109 -6.22 19.72 -4.71
C PHE A 109 -5.56 20.38 -5.93
N CYS A 110 -5.20 21.65 -5.78
CA CYS A 110 -4.47 22.47 -6.75
C CYS A 110 -3.79 23.62 -5.99
N GLY A 111 -3.04 24.50 -6.68
CA GLY A 111 -2.20 25.48 -5.99
C GLY A 111 -1.21 24.79 -5.04
N ALA A 112 -1.06 25.35 -3.84
CA ALA A 112 -0.24 24.77 -2.77
C ALA A 112 -1.08 24.05 -1.68
N THR A 113 -2.36 23.75 -1.93
CA THR A 113 -3.31 23.36 -0.86
C THR A 113 -2.98 22.04 -0.16
N ALA A 114 -2.25 21.13 -0.81
CA ALA A 114 -1.87 19.84 -0.23
C ALA A 114 -0.44 19.81 0.33
N LYS A 115 0.33 20.89 0.20
CA LYS A 115 1.75 20.91 0.59
C LYS A 115 1.92 20.66 2.09
N GLY A 116 2.71 19.65 2.43
CA GLY A 116 2.98 19.24 3.82
C GLY A 116 1.84 18.50 4.51
N LEU A 117 0.74 18.20 3.80
CA LEU A 117 -0.39 17.47 4.36
C LEU A 117 -0.22 15.95 4.19
N SER A 118 -0.87 15.22 5.10
CA SER A 118 -0.94 13.76 5.05
C SER A 118 -2.39 13.28 5.08
N PHE A 119 -2.66 12.19 4.37
CA PHE A 119 -3.99 11.63 4.21
C PHE A 119 -3.95 10.11 4.37
N ASN A 120 -5.00 9.57 4.99
CA ASN A 120 -5.15 8.13 5.20
C ASN A 120 -6.26 7.57 4.32
N SER A 121 -6.07 6.35 3.83
CA SER A 121 -7.12 5.57 3.19
C SER A 121 -8.08 4.99 4.24
N SER A 122 -9.33 4.76 3.82
CA SER A 122 -10.33 4.04 4.61
C SER A 122 -10.13 2.52 4.55
N ALA A 123 -9.52 2.04 3.47
CA ALA A 123 -9.24 0.62 3.22
C ALA A 123 -7.78 0.38 2.80
N ASN A 124 -7.48 -0.79 2.25
CA ASN A 124 -6.14 -1.21 1.84
C ASN A 124 -5.78 -0.78 0.40
N GLU A 125 -6.58 0.07 -0.23
CA GLU A 125 -6.32 0.64 -1.56
C GLU A 125 -6.61 2.15 -1.55
N MET A 126 -5.81 2.92 -2.30
CA MET A 126 -5.95 4.37 -2.45
C MET A 126 -5.59 4.76 -3.89
N HIS A 127 -6.38 5.64 -4.50
CA HIS A 127 -6.13 6.11 -5.86
C HIS A 127 -5.76 7.60 -5.88
N VAL A 128 -4.70 7.90 -6.63
CA VAL A 128 -4.23 9.26 -6.85
C VAL A 128 -4.29 9.52 -8.34
N SER A 129 -5.07 10.51 -8.77
CA SER A 129 -5.22 10.87 -10.19
C SER A 129 -4.78 12.31 -10.39
N PHE A 130 -3.92 12.56 -11.37
CA PHE A 130 -3.48 13.90 -11.72
C PHE A 130 -3.83 14.20 -13.17
N SER A 131 -4.43 15.37 -13.40
CA SER A 131 -4.78 15.89 -14.71
C SER A 131 -4.22 17.30 -14.87
N SER A 132 -3.66 17.58 -16.05
CA SER A 132 -3.30 18.95 -16.46
C SER A 132 -3.97 19.35 -17.77
N ASP A 133 -4.23 20.64 -17.94
CA ASP A 133 -4.88 21.19 -19.14
C ASP A 133 -3.87 21.50 -20.27
N PHE A 134 -4.18 22.39 -21.20
CA PHE A 134 -3.31 22.70 -22.35
C PHE A 134 -2.28 23.82 -22.07
N SER A 135 -2.30 24.46 -20.89
CA SER A 135 -1.46 25.61 -20.56
C SER A 135 -1.03 25.64 -19.09
N ILE A 136 -0.23 26.65 -18.72
CA ILE A 136 0.25 26.94 -17.36
C ILE A 136 0.71 25.71 -16.54
N GLN A 137 1.99 25.38 -16.68
CA GLN A 137 2.60 24.32 -15.90
C GLN A 137 3.16 24.88 -14.59
N LYS A 138 3.27 24.01 -13.60
CA LYS A 138 3.95 24.26 -12.32
C LYS A 138 4.88 23.09 -12.00
N LYS A 139 5.61 23.22 -10.89
CA LYS A 139 6.58 22.22 -10.44
C LYS A 139 5.96 20.82 -10.22
N GLY A 140 4.67 20.77 -9.88
CA GLY A 140 3.95 19.54 -9.58
C GLY A 140 4.16 19.08 -8.15
N PHE A 141 4.38 17.79 -7.93
CA PHE A 141 4.38 17.23 -6.58
C PHE A 141 5.39 16.11 -6.39
N ASN A 142 5.79 15.95 -5.14
CA ASN A 142 6.54 14.81 -4.63
C ASN A 142 5.80 14.25 -3.40
N ALA A 143 5.34 13.02 -3.51
CA ALA A 143 4.61 12.33 -2.46
C ALA A 143 5.37 11.10 -1.96
N SER A 144 5.32 10.88 -0.66
CA SER A 144 5.75 9.63 -0.02
C SER A 144 4.55 8.90 0.53
N TYR A 145 4.60 7.57 0.52
CA TYR A 145 3.57 6.74 1.13
C TYR A 145 4.18 5.66 2.00
N ILE A 146 3.43 5.27 3.02
CA ILE A 146 3.71 4.13 3.89
C ILE A 146 2.42 3.33 4.09
N ARG A 147 2.56 2.02 4.32
CA ARG A 147 1.47 1.20 4.85
C ARG A 147 1.47 1.29 6.36
N VAL A 148 0.29 1.47 6.94
CA VAL A 148 0.10 1.53 8.39
C VAL A 148 -0.78 0.37 8.79
N ALA A 149 -0.30 -0.47 9.71
CA ALA A 149 -1.11 -1.57 10.23
C ALA A 149 -2.33 -1.01 10.96
N VAL A 150 -3.50 -1.55 10.69
CA VAL A 150 -4.72 -1.19 11.41
C VAL A 150 -4.58 -1.68 12.85
N SER A 151 -4.92 -0.81 13.81
CA SER A 151 -4.88 -1.17 15.22
C SER A 151 -5.82 -2.32 15.53
N LEU A 152 -5.30 -3.37 16.19
CA LEU A 152 -6.08 -4.51 16.66
C LEU A 152 -7.19 -4.11 17.65
N ARG A 153 -7.10 -2.93 18.28
CA ARG A 153 -8.17 -2.42 19.16
C ARG A 153 -9.48 -2.14 18.42
N ASN A 154 -9.40 -1.85 17.12
CA ASN A 154 -10.55 -1.57 16.27
C ASN A 154 -10.96 -2.81 15.44
N GLN A 155 -10.45 -3.99 15.77
CA GLN A 155 -10.71 -5.22 15.04
C GLN A 155 -11.28 -6.29 15.97
N LYS A 156 -12.17 -7.11 15.43
CA LYS A 156 -12.64 -8.34 16.08
C LYS A 156 -11.91 -9.51 15.45
N VAL A 157 -11.44 -10.42 16.30
CA VAL A 157 -10.77 -11.64 15.85
C VAL A 157 -11.74 -12.79 15.99
N ILE A 158 -12.01 -13.49 14.88
CA ILE A 158 -12.79 -14.73 14.90
C ILE A 158 -11.81 -15.86 15.22
N LEU A 159 -12.03 -16.55 16.34
CA LEU A 159 -11.23 -17.70 16.72
C LEU A 159 -11.60 -18.90 15.83
N PRO A 160 -10.62 -19.64 15.30
CA PRO A 160 -10.87 -20.81 14.46
C PRO A 160 -11.54 -21.93 15.25
N GLN A 161 -12.40 -22.70 14.57
CA GLN A 161 -13.11 -23.83 15.18
C GLN A 161 -12.23 -25.07 15.39
N THR A 162 -11.07 -25.13 14.75
CA THR A 162 -10.11 -26.25 14.81
C THR A 162 -8.74 -25.76 15.24
N SER A 163 -8.05 -26.51 16.10
CA SER A 163 -6.71 -26.19 16.65
C SER A 163 -5.60 -26.03 15.63
N ASP A 164 -5.82 -26.50 14.40
CA ASP A 164 -4.82 -26.62 13.35
C ASP A 164 -4.79 -25.41 12.39
N ALA A 165 -5.79 -24.52 12.47
CA ALA A 165 -5.82 -23.29 11.68
C ALA A 165 -5.18 -22.15 12.48
N TYR A 166 -4.11 -21.54 11.93
CA TYR A 166 -3.40 -20.35 12.42
C TYR A 166 -3.82 -19.86 13.82
N GLN A 167 -3.13 -20.35 14.85
CA GLN A 167 -3.37 -19.92 16.22
C GLN A 167 -3.11 -18.42 16.32
N VAL A 168 -4.13 -17.65 16.70
CA VAL A 168 -3.95 -16.26 17.12
C VAL A 168 -3.19 -16.33 18.44
N SER A 169 -1.87 -16.19 18.36
CA SER A 169 -0.97 -16.30 19.50
C SER A 169 -0.37 -14.95 19.84
N VAL A 170 0.09 -14.83 21.08
CA VAL A 170 0.99 -13.74 21.46
C VAL A 170 2.25 -13.80 20.56
N ALA A 171 2.72 -12.64 20.10
CA ALA A 171 3.89 -12.56 19.23
C ALA A 171 5.14 -13.07 19.95
N LYS A 172 6.03 -13.77 19.23
CA LYS A 172 7.29 -14.30 19.79
C LYS A 172 8.21 -13.22 20.38
N SER A 173 8.02 -11.95 19.99
CA SER A 173 8.75 -10.81 20.54
C SER A 173 8.33 -10.44 21.98
N ILE A 174 7.25 -11.03 22.50
CA ILE A 174 6.75 -10.78 23.84
C ILE A 174 7.20 -11.94 24.73
N SER A 175 8.04 -11.64 25.72
CA SER A 175 8.41 -12.58 26.78
C SER A 175 7.35 -12.57 27.88
N ILE A 176 6.68 -13.70 28.10
CA ILE A 176 5.75 -13.88 29.22
C ILE A 176 6.59 -14.35 30.43
N PRO A 177 6.61 -13.61 31.55
CA PRO A 177 7.35 -13.99 32.75
C PRO A 177 6.66 -15.15 33.50
N GLU A 178 7.32 -15.69 34.52
CA GLU A 178 6.65 -16.57 35.47
C GLU A 178 5.51 -15.82 36.17
N LEU A 179 4.32 -16.43 36.19
CA LEU A 179 3.10 -15.80 36.68
C LEU A 179 2.75 -16.32 38.07
N SER A 180 2.92 -15.48 39.10
CA SER A 180 2.38 -15.72 40.45
C SER A 180 0.97 -15.13 40.64
N ALA A 181 0.65 -14.09 39.86
CA ALA A 181 -0.66 -13.46 39.76
C ALA A 181 -0.83 -12.83 38.37
N PHE A 182 -2.05 -12.78 37.85
CA PHE A 182 -2.34 -12.19 36.55
C PHE A 182 -3.76 -11.64 36.49
N THR A 183 -3.96 -10.66 35.60
CA THR A 183 -5.28 -10.16 35.21
C THR A 183 -5.39 -10.27 33.70
N LEU A 184 -6.46 -10.92 33.22
CA LEU A 184 -6.71 -11.10 31.81
C LEU A 184 -8.11 -10.57 31.49
N CYS A 185 -8.17 -9.60 30.58
CA CYS A 185 -9.40 -8.94 30.18
C CYS A 185 -9.60 -9.08 28.67
N PHE A 186 -10.79 -9.50 28.26
CA PHE A 186 -11.19 -9.57 26.86
C PHE A 186 -12.70 -9.37 26.75
N GLU A 187 -13.13 -8.94 25.57
CA GLU A 187 -14.54 -8.95 25.18
C GLU A 187 -14.73 -10.09 24.19
N ALA A 188 -15.71 -10.96 24.43
CA ALA A 188 -16.04 -12.06 23.54
C ALA A 188 -17.52 -12.04 23.22
N THR A 189 -17.83 -12.32 21.96
CA THR A 189 -19.20 -12.59 21.50
C THR A 189 -19.21 -13.96 20.88
N LYS A 190 -20.13 -14.83 21.32
CA LYS A 190 -20.28 -16.17 20.76
C LYS A 190 -20.92 -16.08 19.38
N VAL A 191 -20.39 -16.85 18.43
CA VAL A 191 -20.95 -17.04 17.08
C VAL A 191 -21.21 -18.54 16.90
N GLY A 192 -22.49 -18.95 16.82
CA GLY A 192 -22.90 -20.37 16.68
C GLY A 192 -23.78 -20.90 17.83
N HIS A 193 -24.12 -22.20 17.77
CA HIS A 193 -25.07 -22.86 18.70
C HIS A 193 -24.57 -22.94 20.16
N GLU A 194 -25.49 -22.80 21.12
CA GLU A 194 -25.19 -22.59 22.55
C GLU A 194 -24.45 -23.74 23.26
N ASP A 195 -24.59 -24.98 22.78
CA ASP A 195 -24.16 -26.18 23.50
C ASP A 195 -22.75 -26.70 23.19
N SER A 196 -22.01 -26.05 22.29
CA SER A 196 -20.65 -26.49 21.95
C SER A 196 -19.62 -26.07 23.00
N ASP A 197 -18.74 -27.00 23.37
CA ASP A 197 -17.55 -26.71 24.16
C ASP A 197 -16.64 -25.73 23.40
N TRP A 198 -16.01 -24.80 24.12
CA TRP A 198 -15.08 -23.84 23.52
C TRP A 198 -14.01 -23.38 24.51
N THR A 199 -12.88 -22.95 23.96
CA THR A 199 -11.75 -22.36 24.69
C THR A 199 -11.50 -20.96 24.15
N ALA A 200 -11.53 -19.93 25.02
CA ALA A 200 -11.26 -18.56 24.61
C ALA A 200 -9.75 -18.27 24.54
N PHE A 201 -8.99 -18.81 25.49
CA PHE A 201 -7.54 -18.75 25.47
C PHE A 201 -6.93 -19.96 26.14
N SER A 202 -5.72 -20.31 25.71
CA SER A 202 -4.87 -21.30 26.33
C SER A 202 -3.42 -20.80 26.32
N TYR A 203 -2.67 -21.14 27.36
CA TYR A 203 -1.26 -20.86 27.50
C TYR A 203 -0.55 -22.15 27.86
N SER A 204 0.48 -22.46 27.09
CA SER A 204 1.30 -23.66 27.25
C SER A 204 2.76 -23.27 27.42
N ASN A 205 3.51 -24.12 28.13
CA ASN A 205 4.96 -23.98 28.22
C ASN A 205 5.65 -24.40 26.91
N ALA A 206 6.99 -24.30 26.90
CA ALA A 206 7.83 -24.69 25.76
C ALA A 206 7.71 -26.19 25.36
N SER A 207 7.26 -27.04 26.29
CA SER A 207 7.00 -28.46 26.05
C SER A 207 5.55 -28.73 25.60
N PHE A 208 4.79 -27.69 25.27
CA PHE A 208 3.37 -27.74 24.90
C PHE A 208 2.42 -28.27 25.98
N THR A 209 2.88 -28.34 27.24
CA THR A 209 2.00 -28.63 28.38
C THR A 209 1.13 -27.41 28.67
N GLN A 210 -0.19 -27.59 28.65
CA GLN A 210 -1.13 -26.52 28.97
C GLN A 210 -1.05 -26.15 30.46
N LEU A 211 -0.73 -24.89 30.75
CA LEU A 211 -0.60 -24.37 32.10
C LEU A 211 -1.76 -23.46 32.51
N LEU A 212 -2.45 -22.85 31.56
CA LEU A 212 -3.58 -21.99 31.85
C LEU A 212 -4.57 -22.05 30.70
N SER A 213 -5.86 -22.15 30.99
CA SER A 213 -6.89 -22.06 29.95
C SER A 213 -8.22 -21.61 30.53
N PHE A 214 -8.99 -20.87 29.74
CA PHE A 214 -10.36 -20.51 30.08
C PHE A 214 -11.31 -20.88 28.94
N GLY A 215 -12.46 -21.42 29.31
CA GLY A 215 -13.45 -21.87 28.34
C GLY A 215 -14.80 -22.22 28.97
N LYS A 216 -15.67 -22.80 28.15
CA LYS A 216 -16.92 -23.42 28.57
C LYS A 216 -16.93 -24.88 28.10
N ALA A 217 -17.28 -25.76 29.02
CA ALA A 217 -17.57 -27.16 28.74
C ALA A 217 -19.05 -27.44 29.05
N LYS A 218 -19.53 -28.67 28.80
CA LYS A 218 -20.85 -29.14 29.26
C LYS A 218 -21.12 -28.87 30.75
N SER A 219 -20.10 -28.94 31.60
CA SER A 219 -20.21 -28.67 33.04
C SER A 219 -20.29 -27.17 33.39
N GLY A 220 -20.25 -26.29 32.39
CA GLY A 220 -20.24 -24.83 32.54
C GLY A 220 -18.86 -24.20 32.30
N TYR A 221 -18.68 -22.97 32.79
CA TYR A 221 -17.45 -22.21 32.60
C TYR A 221 -16.32 -22.74 33.48
N PHE A 222 -15.11 -22.79 32.93
CA PHE A 222 -13.95 -23.27 33.65
C PHE A 222 -12.72 -22.39 33.46
N LEU A 223 -11.88 -22.36 34.48
CA LEU A 223 -10.52 -21.85 34.46
C LEU A 223 -9.60 -22.99 34.91
N SER A 224 -8.71 -23.43 34.02
CA SER A 224 -7.66 -24.41 34.35
C SER A 224 -6.38 -23.67 34.68
N ILE A 225 -5.74 -23.99 35.79
CA ILE A 225 -4.41 -23.51 36.19
C ILE A 225 -3.58 -24.74 36.53
N SER A 226 -2.55 -25.00 35.72
CA SER A 226 -1.79 -26.25 35.71
C SER A 226 -2.76 -27.45 35.69
N ASP A 227 -2.63 -28.37 36.64
CA ASP A 227 -3.47 -29.56 36.74
C ASP A 227 -4.81 -29.32 37.48
N SER A 228 -5.06 -28.10 37.96
CA SER A 228 -6.28 -27.75 38.69
C SER A 228 -7.32 -27.11 37.77
N LYS A 229 -8.58 -27.54 37.88
CA LYS A 229 -9.71 -26.97 37.13
C LYS A 229 -10.74 -26.35 38.07
N CYS A 230 -10.91 -25.04 37.98
CA CYS A 230 -11.89 -24.27 38.74
C CYS A 230 -13.15 -24.05 37.91
N LEU A 231 -14.31 -24.48 38.41
CA LEU A 231 -15.61 -24.16 37.80
C LEU A 231 -16.08 -22.78 38.25
N LEU A 232 -16.47 -21.95 37.28
CA LEU A 232 -16.80 -20.53 37.51
C LEU A 232 -18.30 -20.24 37.42
N ASN A 233 -19.14 -21.27 37.50
CA ASN A 233 -20.60 -21.17 37.31
C ASN A 233 -21.28 -20.19 38.26
N ASN A 234 -20.73 -19.99 39.47
CA ASN A 234 -21.27 -19.05 40.47
C ASN A 234 -20.63 -17.66 40.43
N ALA A 235 -19.49 -17.51 39.75
CA ALA A 235 -18.70 -16.28 39.71
C ALA A 235 -18.97 -15.46 38.42
N LEU A 236 -19.36 -16.13 37.34
CA LEU A 236 -19.74 -15.50 36.09
C LEU A 236 -21.27 -15.55 35.98
N PRO A 237 -21.99 -14.44 36.23
CA PRO A 237 -23.42 -14.40 35.98
C PRO A 237 -23.64 -14.61 34.47
N VAL A 238 -24.25 -15.73 34.12
CA VAL A 238 -24.80 -15.93 32.78
C VAL A 238 -25.92 -14.91 32.64
N LYS A 239 -25.64 -13.78 31.98
CA LYS A 239 -26.71 -12.95 31.45
C LYS A 239 -27.31 -13.72 30.28
N GLU A 240 -28.30 -14.55 30.56
CA GLU A 240 -29.24 -15.01 29.53
C GLU A 240 -29.80 -13.75 28.88
N LYS A 241 -29.67 -13.67 27.56
CA LYS A 241 -30.18 -12.59 26.73
C LYS A 241 -31.33 -13.12 25.90
#